data_AF-A0AA38SA01-F1
#
_entry.id   AF-A0AA38SA01-F1
#
_cell.length_a   1.000
_cell.length_b   1.000
_cell.length_c   1.000
_cell.angle_alpha   90.00
_cell.angle_beta   90.00
_cell.angle_gamma   90.00
#
_symmetry.space_group_name_H-M   'P 1'
#
loop_
_entity.id
_entity.type
_entity.pdbx_description
1 polymer ?
#
loop_
_entity_poly.entity_id
_entity_poly.type
_entity_poly.pdbx_seq_one_letter_code
_entity_poly.pdbx_strand_id
1 'polypeptide(L)' 'MAMITVRVNEFMRRTGRRNFGMKKDDRLGFDKSKVECYKCHGLGHFARECRGSYNNQQQNQQQHQQQFPHL' A
#
# COMPACT_ATOMS: atom_id res chain seq x y z
N MET A 1 -17.31 -7.85 1.66
CA MET A 1 -17.90 -6.58 2.15
C MET A 1 -18.99 -6.80 3.19
N ALA A 2 -19.87 -7.81 3.05
CA ALA A 2 -20.96 -8.08 3.99
C ALA A 2 -20.52 -8.18 5.48
N MET A 3 -19.46 -8.94 5.78
CA MET A 3 -18.98 -9.09 7.17
C MET A 3 -18.43 -7.80 7.78
N ILE A 4 -17.73 -6.98 6.98
CA ILE A 4 -17.19 -5.70 7.43
C ILE A 4 -18.34 -4.75 7.77
N THR A 5 -19.37 -4.68 6.91
CA THR A 5 -20.54 -3.84 7.15
C THR A 5 -21.29 -4.23 8.43
N VAL A 6 -21.46 -5.53 8.71
CA VAL A 6 -22.12 -6.00 9.94
C VAL A 6 -21.36 -5.57 11.18
N ARG A 7 -20.03 -5.76 11.21
CA ARG A 7 -19.21 -5.37 12.37
C ARG A 7 -19.16 -3.85 12.57
N VAL A 8 -19.10 -3.08 11.49
CA VAL A 8 -19.17 -1.62 11.55
C VAL A 8 -20.52 -1.15 12.08
N ASN A 9 -21.62 -1.77 11.65
CA ASN A 9 -22.96 -1.44 12.13
C ASN A 9 -23.15 -1.76 13.63
N GLU A 10 -22.67 -2.93 14.09
CA GLU A 10 -22.72 -3.30 15.50
C GLU A 10 -21.88 -2.33 16.36
N PHE A 11 -20.69 -1.96 15.91
CA PHE A 11 -19.83 -0.98 16.58
C PHE A 11 -20.49 0.40 16.69
N MET A 12 -21.13 0.89 15.62
CA MET A 12 -21.84 2.17 15.63
C MET A 12 -23.02 2.15 16.61
N ARG A 13 -23.75 1.03 16.72
CA ARG A 13 -24.87 0.87 17.67
C ARG A 13 -24.39 0.82 19.12
N ARG A 14 -23.26 0.15 19.39
CA ARG A 14 -22.72 0.00 20.75
C ARG A 14 -22.01 1.26 21.25
N THR A 15 -21.30 1.98 20.39
CA THR A 15 -20.45 3.12 20.80
C THR A 15 -21.02 4.49 20.43
N GLY A 16 -22.04 4.56 19.57
CA GLY A 16 -22.59 5.82 19.05
C GLY A 16 -21.64 6.58 18.10
N ARG A 17 -20.45 6.05 17.84
CA ARG A 17 -19.39 6.73 17.09
C ARG A 17 -19.53 6.46 15.60
N ARG A 18 -20.05 7.45 14.87
CA ARG A 18 -20.30 7.36 13.41
C ARG A 18 -19.09 7.73 12.54
N ASN A 19 -18.15 8.50 13.10
CA ASN A 19 -16.98 9.00 12.36
C ASN A 19 -15.73 8.26 12.84
N PHE A 20 -15.12 7.49 11.94
CA PHE A 20 -13.87 6.76 12.18
C PHE A 20 -12.61 7.62 12.00
N GLY A 21 -12.75 8.94 11.75
CA GLY A 21 -11.59 9.84 11.60
C GLY A 21 -10.65 9.48 10.45
N MET A 22 -11.11 8.70 9.46
CA MET A 22 -10.29 8.31 8.31
C MET A 22 -10.14 9.50 7.37
N LYS A 23 -8.90 9.94 7.15
CA LYS A 23 -8.58 10.87 6.06
C LYS A 23 -8.78 10.14 4.73
N LYS A 24 -9.18 10.85 3.68
CA LYS A 24 -9.45 10.26 2.35
C LYS A 24 -8.27 9.47 1.77
N ASP A 25 -7.06 9.77 2.21
CA ASP A 25 -5.82 9.12 1.77
C ASP A 25 -5.42 7.90 2.63
N ASP A 26 -5.97 7.78 3.83
CA ASP A 26 -5.67 6.72 4.80
C ASP A 26 -6.49 5.46 4.49
N ARG A 27 -6.11 4.75 3.41
CA ARG A 27 -6.62 3.40 3.16
C ARG A 27 -6.01 2.44 4.18
N LEU A 28 -6.58 2.36 5.38
CA LEU A 28 -6.37 1.29 6.36
C LEU A 28 -4.88 0.91 6.61
N GLY A 29 -3.97 1.87 6.64
CA GLY A 29 -2.54 1.62 6.87
C GLY A 29 -1.82 0.85 5.75
N PHE A 30 -2.43 0.72 4.57
CA PHE A 30 -1.79 0.09 3.42
C PHE A 30 -1.00 1.12 2.64
N ASP A 31 0.31 1.14 2.89
CA ASP A 31 1.25 2.01 2.20
C ASP A 31 1.48 1.54 0.75
N LYS A 32 0.71 2.13 -0.16
CA LYS A 32 0.71 1.78 -1.59
C LYS A 32 2.07 2.07 -2.25
N SER A 33 2.89 2.95 -1.68
CA SER A 33 4.23 3.30 -2.20
C SER A 33 5.22 2.12 -2.17
N LYS A 34 5.03 1.16 -1.25
CA LYS A 34 5.85 -0.05 -1.11
C LYS A 34 5.34 -1.24 -1.93
N VAL A 35 4.25 -1.08 -2.65
CA VAL A 35 3.69 -2.15 -3.48
C VAL A 35 4.53 -2.32 -4.73
N GLU A 36 5.09 -3.52 -4.93
CA GLU A 36 5.77 -3.89 -6.16
C GLU A 36 4.80 -4.51 -7.17
N CYS A 37 4.87 -4.04 -8.41
CA CYS A 37 4.14 -4.61 -9.53
C CYS A 37 4.82 -5.89 -10.03
N TYR A 38 4.15 -7.04 -9.97
CA TYR A 38 4.73 -8.31 -10.45
C TYR A 38 5.04 -8.36 -11.95
N LYS A 39 4.51 -7.43 -12.76
CA LYS A 39 4.69 -7.42 -14.22
C LYS A 39 5.89 -6.59 -14.67
N CYS A 40 6.12 -5.44 -14.03
CA CYS A 40 7.19 -4.51 -14.40
C CYS A 40 8.17 -4.20 -13.28
N HIS A 41 7.98 -4.79 -12.09
CA HIS A 41 8.78 -4.58 -10.88
C HIS A 41 8.87 -3.12 -10.42
N GLY A 42 7.98 -2.24 -10.92
CA GLY A 42 7.86 -0.87 -10.44
C GLY A 42 7.09 -0.79 -9.13
N LEU A 43 7.48 0.14 -8.26
CA LEU A 43 6.81 0.39 -6.98
C LEU A 43 5.56 1.27 -7.16
N GLY A 44 4.74 1.39 -6.10
CA GLY A 44 3.63 2.34 -6.05
C GLY A 44 2.31 1.88 -6.69
N HIS A 45 2.28 0.73 -7.36
CA HIS A 45 1.10 0.30 -8.12
C HIS A 45 0.95 -1.22 -8.21
N PHE A 46 -0.29 -1.68 -8.28
CA PHE A 46 -0.58 -3.08 -8.57
C PHE A 46 -0.44 -3.35 -10.07
N ALA A 47 -0.16 -4.60 -10.47
CA ALA A 47 -0.03 -4.94 -11.89
C ALA A 47 -1.28 -4.70 -12.74
N ARG A 48 -2.46 -4.64 -12.11
CA ARG A 48 -3.71 -4.25 -12.79
C ARG A 48 -3.74 -2.77 -13.19
N GLU A 49 -2.98 -1.93 -12.49
CA GLU A 49 -2.81 -0.50 -12.79
C GLU A 49 -1.60 -0.24 -13.71
N CYS A 50 -0.84 -1.30 -14.07
CA CYS A 50 0.35 -1.19 -14.90
C CYS A 50 -0.04 -0.71 -16.31
N ARG A 51 0.08 0.60 -16.57
CA ARG A 51 0.09 1.15 -17.92
C ARG A 51 1.39 0.69 -18.57
N GLY A 52 1.28 -0.11 -19.64
CA GLY A 52 2.43 -0.74 -20.30
C GLY A 52 3.56 0.25 -20.55
N SER A 53 4.75 -0.08 -20.03
CA SER A 53 6.06 0.55 -20.21
C SER A 53 6.09 2.07 -20.34
N TYR A 54 6.26 2.79 -19.22
CA TYR A 54 7.07 4.02 -19.24
C TYR A 54 7.81 4.20 -17.90
N ASN A 55 9.08 3.74 -17.90
CA ASN A 55 10.23 4.27 -17.16
C ASN A 55 10.10 4.55 -15.65
N ASN A 56 10.54 3.61 -14.80
CA ASN A 56 11.16 3.97 -13.51
C ASN A 56 12.11 2.88 -12.98
N GLN A 57 13.19 2.65 -13.73
CA GLN A 57 14.26 1.71 -13.37
C GLN A 57 15.22 2.27 -12.28
N GLN A 58 14.96 3.42 -11.66
CA GLN A 58 16.06 4.23 -11.10
C GLN A 58 16.23 4.27 -9.58
N GLN A 59 15.52 3.50 -8.74
CA GLN A 59 15.66 3.73 -7.28
C GLN A 59 15.97 2.55 -6.35
N ASN A 60 16.02 1.29 -6.81
CA ASN A 60 16.24 0.18 -5.86
C ASN A 60 17.59 -0.57 -5.93
N GLN A 61 18.47 -0.27 -6.89
CA GLN A 61 19.79 -0.94 -6.94
C GLN A 61 20.86 -0.34 -6.00
N GLN A 62 20.63 0.82 -5.36
CA GLN A 62 21.70 1.52 -4.63
C GLN A 62 21.81 1.22 -3.13
N GLN A 63 20.85 0.56 -2.49
CA GLN A 63 20.88 0.38 -1.02
C GLN A 63 21.37 -0.99 -0.53
N HIS A 64 21.59 -1.98 -1.39
CA HIS A 64 21.95 -3.34 -0.94
C HIS A 64 23.37 -3.81 -1.33
N GLN A 65 24.27 -2.91 -1.73
CA GLN A 65 25.67 -3.25 -2.00
C GLN A 65 26.71 -2.48 -1.18
N GLN A 66 26.29 -1.55 -0.30
CA GLN A 66 27.24 -0.77 0.49
C GLN A 66 27.33 -1.31 1.91
N GLN A 67 28.10 -2.40 2.09
CA GLN A 67 29.08 -2.56 3.18
C GLN A 67 29.35 -4.04 3.45
N PHE A 68 30.42 -4.58 2.86
CA PHE A 68 31.49 -5.27 3.59
C PHE A 68 32.77 -5.18 2.73
N PRO A 69 33.77 -4.35 3.07
CA PRO A 69 35.09 -4.45 2.47
C PRO A 69 35.78 -5.72 2.97
N HIS A 70 36.27 -6.51 2.02
CA HIS A 70 37.15 -7.65 2.26
C HIS A 70 38.48 -7.15 2.86
N LEU A 71 38.94 -7.83 3.90
CA LEU A 71 40.35 -7.87 4.26
C LEU A 71 40.83 -9.31 4.06
#